data_AF-J0U6N1-F1
#
_entry.id   AF-J0U6N1-F1
#
_cell.length_a   1.000
_cell.length_b   1.000
_cell.length_c   1.000
_cell.angle_alpha   90.00
_cell.angle_beta   90.00
_cell.angle_gamma   90.00
#
_symmetry.space_group_name_H-M   'P 1'
#
loop_
_entity.id
_entity.type
_entity.pdbx_description
1 polymer ?
#
loop_
_entity_poly.entity_id
_entity_poly.type
_entity_poly.pdbx_seq_one_letter_code
_entity_poly.pdbx_strand_id
1 'polypeptide(L)'
;MNEELTALARSLDLAHESNAQLRYAFGLACVERVRHLLEDARAVAALDRLGAYVAGALDFAGLEAARGEVERVARSHPGSKSIDGTAHAAVSATNAVAHALAGRALDAASYAAYASVYAYGGAAVMDRSAFGDEFRWQVQALTRLAGQRSAA
;
A
#
# COMPACT_ATOMS: atom_id res chain seq x y z
N MET A 1 -9.53 -7.06 7.52
CA MET A 1 -8.23 -6.65 8.09
C MET A 1 -7.39 -7.89 8.37
N ASN A 2 -6.08 -7.82 8.13
CA ASN A 2 -5.15 -8.94 8.31
C ASN A 2 -4.62 -8.96 9.75
N GLU A 3 -5.16 -9.85 10.59
CA GLU A 3 -4.83 -9.94 12.02
C GLU A 3 -3.40 -10.43 12.26
N GLU A 4 -2.93 -11.40 11.45
CA GLU A 4 -1.58 -11.93 11.54
C GLU A 4 -0.54 -10.85 11.21
N LEU A 5 -0.77 -10.07 10.14
CA LEU A 5 0.07 -8.92 9.81
C LEU A 5 0.06 -7.87 10.94
N THR A 6 -1.09 -7.64 11.56
CA THR A 6 -1.20 -6.69 12.68
C THR A 6 -0.37 -7.15 13.88
N ALA A 7 -0.41 -8.45 14.21
CA ALA A 7 0.39 -9.02 15.28
C ALA A 7 1.90 -8.94 14.96
N LEU A 8 2.30 -9.28 13.73
CA LEU A 8 3.70 -9.20 13.29
C LEU A 8 4.22 -7.75 13.31
N ALA A 9 3.44 -6.79 12.83
CA ALA A 9 3.82 -5.38 12.88
C ALA A 9 4.03 -4.88 14.32
N ARG A 10 3.22 -5.36 15.27
CA ARG A 10 3.40 -5.06 16.69
C ARG A 10 4.66 -5.70 17.26
N SER A 11 4.94 -6.98 16.94
CA SER A 11 6.15 -7.65 17.44
C SER A 11 7.44 -7.05 16.90
N LEU A 12 7.40 -6.46 15.70
CA LEU A 12 8.51 -5.74 15.09
C LEU A 12 8.62 -4.27 15.54
N ASP A 13 7.69 -3.82 16.38
CA ASP A 13 7.50 -2.42 16.76
C ASP A 13 7.46 -1.48 15.55
N LEU A 14 6.79 -1.91 14.47
CA LEU A 14 6.87 -1.29 13.16
C LEU A 14 6.52 0.20 13.18
N ALA A 15 5.68 0.66 14.12
CA ALA A 15 5.28 2.05 14.28
C ALA A 15 6.39 2.96 14.82
N HIS A 16 7.41 2.41 15.49
CA HIS A 16 8.49 3.19 16.09
C HIS A 16 9.36 3.90 15.05
N GLU A 17 9.86 5.11 15.34
CA GLU A 17 10.59 5.96 14.39
C GLU A 17 11.83 5.28 13.80
N SER A 18 12.56 4.51 14.59
CA SER A 18 13.72 3.70 14.12
C SER A 18 13.36 2.65 13.06
N ASN A 19 12.07 2.34 12.90
CA ASN A 19 11.55 1.41 11.91
C ASN A 19 10.95 2.12 10.68
N ALA A 20 11.17 3.43 10.51
CA ALA A 20 10.62 4.21 9.39
C ALA A 20 10.97 3.62 8.01
N GLN A 21 12.24 3.26 7.78
CA GLN A 21 12.65 2.68 6.51
C GLN A 21 11.93 1.35 6.21
N LEU A 22 11.76 0.51 7.23
CA LEU A 22 11.02 -0.75 7.10
C LEU A 22 9.54 -0.49 6.79
N ARG A 23 8.92 0.52 7.41
CA ARG A 23 7.54 0.93 7.10
C ARG A 23 7.38 1.32 5.65
N TYR A 24 8.24 2.20 5.15
CA TYR A 24 8.15 2.67 3.76
C TYR A 24 8.45 1.56 2.77
N ALA A 25 9.45 0.72 3.03
CA ALA A 25 9.77 -0.43 2.19
C ALA A 25 8.61 -1.45 2.14
N PHE A 26 7.98 -1.74 3.28
CA PHE A 26 6.82 -2.63 3.33
C PHE A 26 5.59 -2.02 2.64
N GLY A 27 5.32 -0.74 2.88
CA GLY A 27 4.26 0.01 2.19
C GLY A 27 4.43 -0.05 0.68
N LEU A 28 5.64 0.26 0.18
CA LEU A 28 6.02 0.17 -1.23
C LEU A 28 5.76 -1.22 -1.80
N ALA A 29 6.25 -2.27 -1.12
CA ALA A 29 6.06 -3.65 -1.58
C ALA A 29 4.58 -4.01 -1.76
N CYS A 30 3.70 -3.54 -0.87
CA CYS A 30 2.27 -3.77 -0.98
C CYS A 30 1.65 -3.03 -2.17
N VAL A 31 1.98 -1.74 -2.35
CA VAL A 31 1.35 -0.92 -3.40
C VAL A 31 1.86 -1.22 -4.80
N GLU A 32 3.08 -1.75 -4.94
CA GLU A 32 3.62 -2.22 -6.22
C GLU A 32 2.76 -3.34 -6.83
N ARG A 33 2.20 -4.22 -6.00
CA ARG A 33 1.33 -5.31 -6.48
C ARG A 33 0.07 -4.80 -7.19
N VAL A 34 -0.41 -3.62 -6.79
CA VAL A 34 -1.62 -3.00 -7.31
C VAL A 34 -1.32 -1.83 -8.25
N ARG A 35 -0.05 -1.63 -8.64
CA ARG A 35 0.37 -0.57 -9.58
C ARG A 35 -0.41 -0.62 -10.89
N HIS A 36 -0.69 -1.81 -11.39
CA HIS A 36 -1.42 -2.04 -12.63
C HIS A 36 -2.90 -1.60 -12.57
N LEU A 37 -3.43 -1.31 -11.38
CA LEU A 37 -4.79 -0.83 -11.16
C LEU A 37 -4.85 0.71 -11.03
N LEU A 38 -3.70 1.39 -11.03
CA LEU A 38 -3.66 2.86 -10.97
C LEU A 38 -4.03 3.44 -12.34
N GLU A 39 -5.04 4.32 -12.36
CA GLU A 39 -5.51 4.98 -13.57
C GLU A 39 -4.93 6.39 -13.75
N ASP A 40 -4.66 7.11 -12.66
CA ASP A 40 -4.11 8.47 -12.71
C ASP A 40 -2.58 8.45 -12.75
N ALA A 41 -1.99 9.02 -13.80
CA ALA A 41 -0.55 9.10 -13.98
C ALA A 41 0.19 9.79 -12.80
N ARG A 42 -0.49 10.70 -12.08
CA ARG A 42 0.07 11.35 -10.88
C ARG A 42 0.18 10.38 -9.70
N ALA A 43 -0.76 9.44 -9.57
CA ALA A 43 -0.66 8.39 -8.55
C ALA A 43 0.49 7.41 -8.87
N VAL A 44 0.66 7.07 -10.15
CA VAL A 44 1.81 6.27 -10.61
C VAL A 44 3.14 7.00 -10.33
N ALA A 45 3.24 8.28 -10.68
CA ALA A 45 4.43 9.08 -10.42
C ALA A 45 4.73 9.22 -8.91
N ALA A 46 3.69 9.30 -8.06
CA ALA A 46 3.86 9.34 -6.62
C ALA A 46 4.37 8.00 -6.06
N LEU A 47 3.92 6.87 -6.61
CA LEU A 47 4.48 5.55 -6.32
C LEU A 47 5.96 5.46 -6.71
N ASP A 48 6.33 5.93 -7.90
CA ASP A 48 7.72 5.93 -8.34
C ASP A 48 8.63 6.74 -7.41
N ARG A 49 8.13 7.86 -6.88
CA ARG A 49 8.83 8.67 -5.87
C ARG A 49 8.99 7.94 -4.53
N LEU A 50 7.98 7.16 -4.10
CA LEU A 50 8.13 6.28 -2.93
C LEU A 50 9.24 5.24 -3.17
N GLY A 51 9.29 4.65 -4.37
CA GLY A 51 10.36 3.74 -4.79
C GLY A 51 11.74 4.39 -4.69
N ALA A 52 11.88 5.60 -5.25
CA ALA A 52 13.13 6.37 -5.18
C ALA A 52 13.55 6.71 -3.74
N TYR A 53 12.60 7.06 -2.87
CA TYR A 53 12.88 7.33 -1.46
C TYR A 53 13.38 6.08 -0.72
N VAL A 54 12.70 4.94 -0.91
CA VAL A 54 13.12 3.66 -0.30
C VAL A 54 14.51 3.23 -0.81
N ALA A 55 14.85 3.55 -2.06
CA ALA A 55 16.17 3.31 -2.64
C ALA A 55 17.25 4.34 -2.20
N GLY A 56 16.89 5.38 -1.43
CA GLY A 56 17.80 6.44 -1.01
C GLY A 56 18.14 7.47 -2.10
N ALA A 57 17.43 7.45 -3.22
CA ALA A 57 17.61 8.37 -4.35
C ALA A 57 16.73 9.64 -4.25
N LEU A 58 15.79 9.68 -3.30
CA LEU A 58 14.95 10.83 -3.00
C LEU A 58 15.01 11.11 -1.50
N ASP A 59 15.01 12.37 -1.11
CA ASP A 59 14.97 12.78 0.28
C ASP A 59 13.52 12.83 0.83
N PHE A 60 13.40 13.11 2.12
CA PHE A 60 12.08 13.17 2.77
C PHE A 60 11.23 14.34 2.26
N ALA A 61 11.83 15.46 1.84
CA ALA A 61 11.09 16.59 1.28
C ALA A 61 10.43 16.22 -0.06
N GLY A 62 11.15 15.49 -0.91
CA GLY A 62 10.62 14.94 -2.16
C GLY A 62 9.50 13.92 -1.92
N LEU A 63 9.63 13.07 -0.90
CA LEU A 63 8.58 12.14 -0.49
C LEU A 63 7.30 12.88 -0.05
N GLU A 64 7.47 13.93 0.76
CA GLU A 64 6.37 14.72 1.30
C GLU A 64 5.62 15.49 0.20
N ALA A 65 6.34 15.99 -0.80
CA ALA A 65 5.72 16.59 -1.99
C ALA A 65 4.86 15.56 -2.77
N ALA A 66 5.36 14.32 -2.91
CA ALA A 66 4.61 13.23 -3.54
C ALA A 66 3.34 12.87 -2.74
N ARG A 67 3.43 12.85 -1.41
CA ARG A 67 2.28 12.65 -0.51
C ARG A 67 1.19 13.70 -0.75
N GLY A 68 1.56 14.98 -0.76
CA GLY A 68 0.61 16.07 -1.01
C GLY A 68 -0.05 16.00 -2.39
N GLU A 69 0.65 15.50 -3.40
CA GLU A 69 0.11 15.29 -4.74
C GLU A 69 -0.89 14.14 -4.80
N VAL A 70 -0.54 12.95 -4.30
CA VAL A 70 -1.45 11.80 -4.35
C VAL A 70 -2.67 11.99 -3.45
N GLU A 71 -2.57 12.73 -2.35
CA GLU A 71 -3.74 13.05 -1.52
C GLU A 71 -4.79 13.88 -2.29
N ARG A 72 -4.35 14.80 -3.16
CA ARG A 72 -5.27 15.55 -4.02
C ARG A 72 -5.92 14.62 -5.04
N VAL A 73 -5.17 13.67 -5.60
CA VAL A 73 -5.70 12.66 -6.52
C VAL A 73 -6.75 11.81 -5.81
N ALA A 74 -6.43 11.24 -4.65
CA ALA A 74 -7.33 10.41 -3.86
C ALA A 74 -8.64 11.13 -3.49
N ARG A 75 -8.58 12.42 -3.12
CA ARG A 75 -9.76 13.24 -2.83
C ARG A 75 -10.58 13.60 -4.08
N SER A 76 -9.96 13.57 -5.26
CA SER A 76 -10.62 13.92 -6.53
C SER A 76 -11.34 12.75 -7.20
N HIS A 77 -11.14 11.50 -6.75
CA HIS A 77 -11.90 10.37 -7.24
C HIS A 77 -13.34 10.45 -6.75
N PRO A 78 -14.34 10.71 -7.62
CA PRO A 78 -15.72 10.49 -7.23
C PRO A 78 -15.86 9.00 -6.96
N GLY A 79 -16.21 8.62 -5.72
CA GLY A 79 -16.46 7.22 -5.37
C GLY A 79 -17.30 6.58 -6.48
N SER A 80 -16.78 5.53 -7.10
CA SER A 80 -17.33 5.05 -8.37
C SER A 80 -18.76 4.53 -8.19
N LYS A 81 -19.61 4.74 -9.20
CA LYS A 81 -20.90 4.04 -9.32
C LYS A 81 -20.76 2.71 -10.10
N SER A 82 -19.53 2.19 -10.24
CA SER A 82 -19.27 1.06 -11.12
C SER A 82 -19.82 -0.23 -10.54
N ILE A 83 -20.72 -0.85 -11.30
CA ILE A 83 -21.42 -2.09 -10.92
C ILE A 83 -20.46 -3.30 -10.96
N ASP A 84 -19.38 -3.21 -11.74
CA ASP A 84 -18.40 -4.28 -11.93
C ASP A 84 -17.26 -4.32 -10.89
N GLY A 85 -17.10 -3.27 -10.07
CA GLY A 85 -16.04 -3.16 -9.06
C GLY A 85 -14.71 -2.59 -9.56
N THR A 86 -14.49 -2.42 -10.86
CA THR A 86 -13.22 -1.98 -11.45
C THR A 86 -12.78 -0.61 -10.94
N ALA A 87 -13.70 0.35 -10.91
CA ALA A 87 -13.38 1.69 -10.42
C ALA A 87 -13.25 1.76 -8.89
N HIS A 88 -13.75 0.77 -8.13
CA HIS A 88 -13.40 0.62 -6.72
C HIS A 88 -11.97 0.10 -6.55
N ALA A 89 -11.51 -0.78 -7.44
CA ALA A 89 -10.12 -1.25 -7.44
C ALA A 89 -9.13 -0.09 -7.64
N ALA A 90 -9.37 0.77 -8.63
CA ALA A 90 -8.54 1.96 -8.89
C ALA A 90 -8.52 2.94 -7.71
N VAL A 91 -9.68 3.24 -7.11
CA VAL A 91 -9.78 4.10 -5.92
C VAL A 91 -9.04 3.49 -4.73
N SER A 92 -9.19 2.19 -4.49
CA SER A 92 -8.48 1.49 -3.42
C SER A 92 -6.97 1.50 -3.66
N ALA A 93 -6.51 1.31 -4.90
CA ALA A 93 -5.09 1.35 -5.26
C ALA A 93 -4.49 2.76 -5.02
N THR A 94 -5.18 3.83 -5.45
CA THR A 94 -4.75 5.21 -5.21
C THR A 94 -4.66 5.52 -3.70
N ASN A 95 -5.65 5.09 -2.92
CA ASN A 95 -5.60 5.25 -1.46
C ASN A 95 -4.46 4.44 -0.84
N ALA A 96 -4.19 3.22 -1.32
CA ALA A 96 -3.07 2.41 -0.85
C ALA A 96 -1.74 3.17 -1.01
N VAL A 97 -1.51 3.79 -2.18
CA VAL A 97 -0.33 4.63 -2.45
C VAL A 97 -0.27 5.84 -1.50
N ALA A 98 -1.40 6.53 -1.28
CA ALA A 98 -1.46 7.65 -0.36
C ALA A 98 -1.11 7.26 1.09
N HIS A 99 -1.60 6.11 1.56
CA HIS A 99 -1.24 5.58 2.88
C HIS A 99 0.23 5.17 2.96
N ALA A 100 0.78 4.57 1.90
CA ALA A 100 2.19 4.17 1.86
C ALA A 100 3.13 5.38 1.94
N LEU A 101 2.85 6.43 1.17
CA LEU A 101 3.60 7.70 1.20
C LEU A 101 3.50 8.42 2.56
N ALA A 102 2.38 8.26 3.27
CA ALA A 102 2.21 8.78 4.61
C ALA A 102 2.84 7.90 5.72
N GLY A 103 3.55 6.82 5.36
CA GLY A 103 4.16 5.89 6.31
C GLY A 103 3.16 5.02 7.07
N ARG A 104 1.88 5.01 6.66
CA ARG A 104 0.80 4.21 7.26
C ARG A 104 0.74 2.83 6.59
N ALA A 105 1.78 2.02 6.83
CA ALA A 105 2.02 0.80 6.07
C ALA A 105 0.91 -0.27 6.21
N LEU A 106 0.25 -0.39 7.38
CA LEU A 106 -0.86 -1.32 7.57
C LEU A 106 -2.13 -0.91 6.82
N ASP A 107 -2.40 0.39 6.74
CA ASP A 107 -3.50 0.90 5.94
C ASP A 107 -3.21 0.68 4.45
N ALA A 108 -1.97 0.95 4.01
CA ALA A 108 -1.53 0.72 2.64
C ALA A 108 -1.72 -0.75 2.23
N ALA A 109 -1.29 -1.68 3.09
CA ALA A 109 -1.49 -3.11 2.90
C ALA A 109 -2.99 -3.47 2.82
N SER A 110 -3.81 -2.90 3.70
CA SER A 110 -5.26 -3.16 3.70
C SER A 110 -5.92 -2.67 2.41
N TYR A 111 -5.63 -1.45 1.97
CA TYR A 111 -6.18 -0.89 0.73
C TYR A 111 -5.65 -1.60 -0.53
N ALA A 112 -4.39 -2.03 -0.54
CA ALA A 112 -3.86 -2.85 -1.62
C ALA A 112 -4.60 -4.19 -1.71
N ALA A 113 -4.91 -4.82 -0.57
CA ALA A 113 -5.68 -6.06 -0.57
C ALA A 113 -7.12 -5.85 -1.08
N TYR A 114 -7.78 -4.75 -0.69
CA TYR A 114 -9.08 -4.39 -1.26
C TYR A 114 -9.00 -4.17 -2.78
N ALA A 115 -7.99 -3.45 -3.26
CA ALA A 115 -7.82 -3.21 -4.69
C ALA A 115 -7.67 -4.52 -5.48
N SER A 116 -6.84 -5.44 -4.98
CA SER A 116 -6.67 -6.77 -5.59
C SER A 116 -7.97 -7.57 -5.64
N VAL A 117 -8.76 -7.58 -4.56
CA VAL A 117 -10.03 -8.33 -4.53
C VAL A 117 -11.10 -7.66 -5.40
N TYR A 118 -11.20 -6.33 -5.39
CA TYR A 118 -12.12 -5.60 -6.29
C TYR A 118 -11.83 -5.90 -7.76
N ALA A 119 -10.55 -5.99 -8.14
CA ALA A 119 -10.14 -6.31 -9.51
C ALA A 119 -10.54 -7.73 -9.95
N TYR A 120 -10.67 -8.68 -9.01
CA TYR A 120 -11.13 -10.04 -9.27
C TYR A 120 -12.66 -10.17 -9.29
N GLY A 121 -13.38 -9.23 -8.65
CA GLY A 121 -14.83 -9.10 -8.73
C GLY A 121 -15.43 -8.46 -7.47
N GLY A 122 -16.22 -7.39 -7.62
CA GLY A 122 -16.71 -6.59 -6.49
C GLY A 122 -17.51 -7.35 -5.42
N ALA A 123 -18.21 -8.43 -5.77
CA ALA A 123 -18.95 -9.25 -4.80
C ALA A 123 -18.04 -10.02 -3.83
N ALA A 124 -16.79 -10.30 -4.21
CA ALA A 124 -15.83 -11.04 -3.40
C ALA A 124 -15.30 -10.24 -2.20
N VAL A 125 -15.46 -8.91 -2.18
CA VAL A 125 -15.01 -8.05 -1.08
C VAL A 125 -15.73 -8.33 0.24
N MET A 126 -16.95 -8.86 0.18
CA MET A 126 -17.71 -9.27 1.37
C MET A 126 -17.25 -10.64 1.91
N ASP A 127 -16.49 -11.40 1.13
CA ASP A 127 -15.95 -12.69 1.52
C ASP A 127 -14.52 -12.52 2.03
N ARG A 128 -14.32 -12.74 3.33
CA ARG A 128 -12.99 -12.67 3.96
C ARG A 128 -12.01 -13.68 3.37
N SER A 129 -12.49 -14.81 2.85
CA SER A 129 -11.64 -15.84 2.25
C SER A 129 -10.96 -15.36 0.96
N ALA A 130 -11.58 -14.42 0.22
CA ALA A 130 -11.03 -13.83 -0.99
C ALA A 130 -9.72 -13.06 -0.75
N PHE A 131 -9.46 -12.63 0.48
CA PHE A 131 -8.23 -11.92 0.86
C PHE A 131 -7.09 -12.86 1.27
N GLY A 132 -7.35 -14.17 1.39
CA GLY A 132 -6.44 -15.12 2.03
C GLY A 132 -5.04 -15.16 1.41
N ASP A 133 -4.96 -15.15 0.08
CA ASP A 133 -3.69 -15.20 -0.65
C ASP A 133 -2.88 -13.93 -0.46
N GLU A 134 -3.53 -12.77 -0.57
CA GLU A 134 -2.89 -11.47 -0.39
C GLU A 134 -2.43 -11.28 1.07
N PHE A 135 -3.25 -11.70 2.04
CA PHE A 135 -2.89 -11.61 3.46
C PHE A 135 -1.66 -12.46 3.80
N ARG A 136 -1.58 -13.70 3.30
CA ARG A 136 -0.39 -14.54 3.48
C ARG A 136 0.84 -13.91 2.82
N TRP A 137 0.70 -13.39 1.61
CA TRP A 137 1.79 -12.71 0.92
C TRP A 137 2.32 -11.51 1.72
N GLN A 138 1.43 -10.68 2.28
CA GLN A 138 1.82 -9.50 3.07
C GLN A 138 2.64 -9.86 4.32
N VAL A 139 2.24 -10.91 5.04
CA VAL A 139 2.97 -11.41 6.21
C VAL A 139 4.36 -11.91 5.82
N GLN A 140 4.46 -12.67 4.73
CA GLN A 140 5.74 -13.16 4.20
C GLN A 140 6.65 -12.01 3.76
N ALA A 141 6.08 -11.00 3.08
CA ALA A 141 6.82 -9.84 2.62
C ALA A 141 7.41 -9.03 3.79
N LEU A 142 6.61 -8.74 4.83
CA LEU A 142 7.10 -8.03 6.01
C LEU A 142 8.18 -8.84 6.75
N THR A 143 7.97 -10.14 6.93
CA THR A 143 8.97 -11.03 7.55
C THR A 143 10.29 -11.00 6.80
N ARG A 144 10.26 -11.10 5.47
CA ARG A 144 11.46 -11.07 4.62
C ARG A 144 12.19 -9.72 4.73
N LEU A 145 11.47 -8.61 4.63
CA LEU A 145 12.05 -7.26 4.73
C LEU A 145 12.67 -7.01 6.11
N ALA A 146 12.02 -7.46 7.18
CA ALA A 146 12.55 -7.38 8.53
C ALA A 146 13.84 -8.20 8.70
N GLY A 147 13.88 -9.42 8.13
CA GLY A 147 15.07 -10.28 8.15
C GLY A 147 16.26 -9.71 7.36
N GLN A 148 16.00 -9.05 6.23
CA GLN A 148 17.04 -8.37 5.43
C GLN A 148 17.70 -7.22 6.20
N ARG A 149 16.93 -6.50 7.03
CA ARG A 149 17.47 -5.43 7.88
C ARG A 149 18.40 -5.97 8.96
N SER A 150 18.09 -7.12 9.55
CA SER A 150 18.92 -7.72 10.60
C SER A 150 20.26 -8.26 10.10
N ALA A 151 20.43 -8.39 8.78
CA ALA A 151 21.63 -8.92 8.14
C ALA A 151 22.57 -7.83 7.56
N ALA A 152 22.16 -6.57 7.57
CA ALA A 152 22.91 -5.40 7.11
C ALA A 152 23.51 -4.63 8.27
#